data_AF-A0A377M767-F1
#
_entry.id   AF-A0A377M767-F1
#
_cell.length_a   1.000
_cell.length_b   1.000
_cell.length_c   1.000
_cell.angle_alpha   90.00
_cell.angle_beta   90.00
_cell.angle_gamma   90.00
#
_symmetry.space_group_name_H-M   'P 1'
#
loop_
_entity.id
_entity.type
_entity.pdbx_description
1 polymer ?
#
loop_
_entity_poly.entity_id
_entity_poly.type
_entity_poly.pdbx_seq_one_letter_code
_entity_poly.pdbx_strand_id
1 'polypeptide(L)' 'MVMRPITEPGVYSSGIPLQPNKVWRKTAALVMNIDDMSKRLKSLERKIDQQD' A
#
# COMPACT_ATOMS: atom_id res chain seq x y z
N MET A 1 13.23 0.06 -5.87
CA MET A 1 14.47 0.67 -5.46
C MET A 1 15.14 -0.39 -4.62
N VAL A 2 16.37 -0.79 -4.93
CA VAL A 2 17.10 -1.76 -4.12
C VAL A 2 17.63 -1.01 -2.90
N MET A 3 17.03 -1.26 -1.73
CA MET A 3 17.33 -0.57 -0.45
C MET A 3 18.13 -1.44 0.53
N ARG A 4 18.33 -2.72 0.20
CA ARG A 4 18.98 -3.74 1.05
C ARG A 4 19.76 -4.74 0.17
N PRO A 5 20.73 -5.48 0.73
CA PRO A 5 21.47 -6.51 0.00
C PRO A 5 20.54 -7.61 -0.55
N ILE A 6 20.91 -8.16 -1.72
CA ILE A 6 20.24 -9.31 -2.35
C ILE A 6 21.13 -10.52 -2.10
N THR A 7 20.62 -11.51 -1.36
CA THR A 7 21.36 -12.74 -1.02
C THR A 7 21.04 -13.91 -1.93
N GLU A 8 19.93 -13.82 -2.67
CA GLU A 8 19.43 -14.91 -3.51
C GLU A 8 19.44 -14.51 -4.99
N PRO A 9 19.75 -15.43 -5.91
CA PRO A 9 19.65 -15.17 -7.33
C PRO A 9 18.18 -15.03 -7.76
N GLY A 10 17.89 -14.08 -8.65
CA GLY A 10 16.53 -13.89 -9.16
C GLY A 10 16.34 -12.54 -9.86
N VAL A 11 15.09 -12.30 -10.27
CA VAL A 11 14.67 -11.03 -10.88
C VAL A 11 13.95 -10.18 -9.84
N TYR A 12 14.41 -8.94 -9.65
CA TYR A 12 13.85 -8.00 -8.68
C TYR A 12 13.29 -6.78 -9.41
N SER A 13 12.10 -6.33 -9.01
CA SER A 13 11.39 -5.21 -9.65
C SER A 13 10.82 -4.27 -8.60
N SER A 14 10.54 -3.02 -9.00
CA SER A 14 10.02 -2.01 -8.10
C SER A 14 9.51 -0.78 -8.82
N GLY A 15 8.70 0.01 -8.12
CA GLY A 15 8.15 1.26 -8.62
C GLY A 15 6.73 1.07 -9.15
N ILE A 16 5.99 2.18 -9.21
CA ILE A 16 4.64 2.21 -9.77
C ILE A 16 4.75 2.74 -11.20
N PRO A 17 4.16 2.07 -12.21
CA PRO A 17 4.24 2.49 -13.61
C PRO A 17 3.50 3.81 -13.85
N LEU A 18 3.74 4.40 -15.03
CA LEU A 18 3.11 5.64 -15.46
C LEU A 18 1.57 5.50 -15.54
N GLN A 19 0.87 6.55 -15.12
CA GLN A 19 -0.57 6.69 -15.25
C GLN A 19 -0.93 8.12 -15.72
N PRO A 20 -2.10 8.33 -16.36
CA PRO A 20 -2.59 9.69 -16.64
C PRO A 20 -2.64 10.54 -15.36
N ASN A 21 -2.30 11.83 -15.48
CA ASN A 21 -2.06 12.70 -14.33
C ASN A 21 -3.18 12.67 -13.27
N LYS A 22 -4.44 12.72 -13.69
CA LYS A 22 -5.61 12.66 -12.80
C LYS A 22 -5.65 11.36 -11.98
N VAL A 23 -5.34 10.23 -12.61
CA VAL A 23 -5.31 8.91 -11.96
C VAL A 23 -4.11 8.83 -11.02
N TRP A 24 -2.93 9.26 -11.48
CA TRP A 24 -1.71 9.26 -10.69
C TRP A 24 -1.86 10.07 -9.40
N ARG A 25 -2.45 11.28 -9.47
CA ARG A 25 -2.69 12.12 -8.28
C ARG A 25 -3.58 11.43 -7.25
N LYS A 26 -4.61 10.71 -7.70
CA LYS A 26 -5.48 9.93 -6.81
C LYS A 26 -4.71 8.78 -6.16
N THR A 27 -3.96 8.01 -6.94
CA THR A 27 -3.14 6.90 -6.43
C THR A 27 -2.13 7.38 -5.40
N ALA A 28 -1.39 8.46 -5.71
CA ALA A 28 -0.38 9.01 -4.81
C ALA A 28 -0.97 9.46 -3.46
N ALA A 29 -2.10 10.17 -3.47
CA ALA A 29 -2.76 10.62 -2.24
C ALA A 29 -3.25 9.44 -1.38
N LEU A 30 -3.77 8.38 -2.00
CA LEU A 30 -4.20 7.18 -1.28
C LEU A 30 -3.02 6.41 -0.67
N VAL A 31 -1.92 6.28 -1.41
CA VAL A 31 -0.70 5.60 -0.92
C VAL A 31 -0.07 6.36 0.25
N MET A 32 -0.05 7.70 0.21
CA MET A 32 0.45 8.52 1.33
C MET A 32 -0.39 8.36 2.61
N ASN A 33 -1.70 8.10 2.46
CA ASN A 33 -2.64 7.95 3.57
C ASN A 33 -2.97 6.47 3.88
N ILE A 34 -2.14 5.52 3.46
CA ILE A 34 -2.41 4.08 3.62
C ILE A 34 -2.49 3.64 5.10
N ASP A 35 -1.81 4.34 6.01
CA ASP A 35 -1.87 4.08 7.45
C ASP A 35 -3.26 4.38 8.03
N ASP A 36 -3.90 5.48 7.62
CA ASP A 36 -5.28 5.81 8.03
C ASP A 36 -6.26 4.72 7.56
N MET A 37 -6.11 4.28 6.31
CA MET A 37 -6.90 3.18 5.77
C MET A 37 -6.71 1.89 6.57
N SER A 38 -5.47 1.56 6.95
CA SER A 38 -5.18 0.39 7.80
C SER A 38 -5.85 0.49 9.17
N LYS A 39 -5.80 1.66 9.82
CA LYS A 39 -6.46 1.89 11.12
C LYS A 39 -7.98 1.75 11.02
N ARG A 40 -8.58 2.30 9.96
CA ARG A 40 -10.02 2.20 9.71
C ARG A 40 -10.46 0.76 9.47
N LEU A 41 -9.69 -0.01 8.70
CA LEU A 41 -9.97 -1.43 8.46
C LEU A 41 -9.93 -2.23 9.77
N LYS A 42 -8.87 -2.07 10.57
CA LYS A 42 -8.77 -2.70 11.89
C LYS A 42 -9.91 -2.33 12.84
N SER A 43 -10.38 -1.08 12.78
CA SER A 43 -11.54 -0.66 13.58
C SER A 43 -12.83 -1.32 13.11
N LEU A 44 -12.99 -1.60 11.82
CA LEU A 44 -14.15 -2.30 11.28
C LEU A 44 -14.10 -3.79 11.66
N GLU A 45 -12.96 -4.45 11.48
CA GLU A 45 -12.74 -5.84 11.89
C GLU A 45 -13.10 -6.04 13.36
N ARG A 46 -12.59 -5.19 14.26
CA ARG A 46 -12.92 -5.23 15.69
C ARG A 46 -14.41 -5.07 16.00
N LYS A 47 -15.13 -4.26 15.21
CA LYS A 47 -16.58 -4.06 15.43
C LYS A 47 -17.38 -5.27 15.00
N ILE A 48 -16.94 -5.93 13.94
CA ILE A 48 -17.55 -7.16 13.45
C ILE A 48 -17.30 -8.28 14.46
N ASP A 49 -16.05 -8.46 14.91
CA ASP A 49 -15.69 -9.49 15.89
C ASP A 49 -16.33 -9.30 17.28
N GLN A 50 -16.79 -8.07 17.60
CA GLN A 50 -17.49 -7.75 18.85
C GLN A 50 -19.02 -7.84 18.73
N GLN A 51 -19.55 -8.02 17.52
CA GLN A 51 -20.99 -8.17 17.26
C GLN A 51 -21.45 -9.64 17.22
N ASP A 52 -20.50 -10.58 17.25
CA ASP A 52 -20.72 -12.01 17.51
C ASP A 52 -20.53 -12.34 19.02
#